data_AF-A0A1X0Y226-F1
#
_entry.id   AF-A0A1X0Y226-F1
#
_cell.length_a   1.000
_cell.length_b   1.000
_cell.length_c   1.000
_cell.angle_alpha   90.00
_cell.angle_beta   90.00
_cell.angle_gamma   90.00
#
_symmetry.space_group_name_H-M   'P 1'
#
loop_
_entity.id
_entity.type
_entity.pdbx_description
1 polymer ?
#
loop_
_entity_poly.entity_id
_entity_poly.type
_entity_poly.pdbx_seq_one_letter_code
_entity_poly.pdbx_strand_id
1 'polypeptide(L)'
;MGSRSELCRHHPDPAGWGSLFSNLDGDRRYPDHGHIQNHRQCSGPSGKHHDTHQLQGIQSMRAAGRRQTDSNHRAGFTLLELLIGIAITGIALAAIYSLYLTMQNTTSDQARIVDSQQNLRVAMDFISRDLSMAGAIIYRNTPGIAAGSDASTLTINTASSSGAFALISSSLEVPKSATTTSNQAFTVEVPAMVDRFKVGDSVRIYRPQSGSQPYSALPLTVQSLSGIRTITIAGFGSLAEPIQYNAGDVIVRIGAGAPDPSSITWTLNGTDLTRQADNGGQQVVADNISQLQFDYILSDGTEVAAPSASQLADISAVRVTLVSTTAKQASQQNRQRSLSDVVHLRNH
;
A
#
# COMPACT_ATOMS: atom_id res chain seq x y z
N MET A 1 24.05 66.14 4.55
CA MET A 1 22.69 66.60 4.87
C MET A 1 21.75 65.51 4.37
N GLY A 2 21.46 64.48 5.17
CA GLY A 2 20.35 64.41 6.14
C GLY A 2 19.24 63.56 5.50
N SER A 3 18.57 62.58 6.10
CA SER A 3 18.46 62.10 7.48
C SER A 3 17.93 60.66 7.44
N ARG A 4 18.32 59.85 8.44
CA ARG A 4 17.73 58.57 8.85
C ARG A 4 16.27 58.73 9.31
N SER A 5 15.48 57.67 9.20
CA SER A 5 14.49 57.28 10.23
C SER A 5 14.09 55.81 10.11
N GLU A 6 14.44 55.04 11.14
CA GLU A 6 13.96 53.69 11.45
C GLU A 6 12.48 53.68 11.84
N LEU A 7 11.78 52.56 11.62
CA LEU A 7 10.67 52.16 12.47
C LEU A 7 10.51 50.63 12.48
N CYS A 8 10.86 50.02 13.61
CA CYS A 8 10.61 48.63 13.99
C CYS A 8 9.19 48.42 14.55
N ARG A 9 8.62 47.22 14.36
CA ARG A 9 7.67 46.47 15.25
C ARG A 9 7.59 45.02 14.74
N HIS A 10 8.26 44.05 15.37
CA HIS A 10 7.80 43.04 16.36
C HIS A 10 7.02 41.78 15.83
N HIS A 11 7.78 40.66 15.70
CA HIS A 11 7.60 39.21 16.08
C HIS A 11 6.27 38.42 15.86
N PRO A 12 6.28 37.05 15.83
CA PRO A 12 7.32 36.08 16.23
C PRO A 12 7.65 34.88 15.26
N ASP A 13 8.78 34.22 15.51
CA ASP A 13 9.21 32.86 15.06
C ASP A 13 8.51 31.75 15.92
N PRO A 14 8.70 30.38 15.77
CA PRO A 14 9.77 29.60 15.08
C PRO A 14 9.37 28.25 14.40
N ALA A 15 10.40 27.53 13.92
CA ALA A 15 10.53 26.08 13.64
C ALA A 15 10.05 25.58 12.26
N GLY A 16 10.82 24.91 11.40
CA GLY A 16 12.14 24.28 11.51
C GLY A 16 12.02 22.76 11.58
N TRP A 17 12.08 22.04 10.45
CA TRP A 17 12.51 20.63 10.36
C TRP A 17 13.08 20.35 8.96
N GLY A 18 14.40 20.22 8.91
CA GLY A 18 15.16 19.75 7.76
C GLY A 18 15.41 18.25 7.81
N SER A 19 15.47 17.67 6.61
CA SER A 19 16.45 16.67 6.15
C SER A 19 16.94 15.61 7.15
N LEU A 20 16.39 14.41 7.07
CA LEU A 20 17.12 13.17 7.39
C LEU A 20 16.56 12.04 6.53
N PHE A 21 17.41 11.46 5.67
CA PHE A 21 17.59 10.02 5.50
C PHE A 21 18.51 9.79 4.29
N SER A 22 19.80 9.66 4.59
CA SER A 22 20.77 9.02 3.69
C SER A 22 21.65 8.07 4.50
N ASN A 23 21.83 6.89 3.89
CA ASN A 23 22.94 5.95 3.98
C ASN A 23 23.01 4.96 5.14
N LEU A 24 22.63 3.72 4.77
CA LEU A 24 23.13 2.45 5.27
C LEU A 24 24.50 2.14 4.62
N ASP A 25 25.42 1.65 5.45
CA ASP A 25 26.64 0.85 5.21
C ASP A 25 27.67 1.33 6.26
N GLY A 26 28.16 0.57 7.24
CA GLY A 26 28.59 -0.82 7.22
C GLY A 26 30.11 -0.83 7.42
N ASP A 27 30.63 -1.03 8.64
CA ASP A 27 31.72 -1.97 8.93
C ASP A 27 32.07 -2.07 10.44
N ARG A 28 32.67 -3.23 10.75
CA ARG A 28 32.91 -3.92 12.02
C ARG A 28 33.92 -3.27 12.99
N ARG A 29 33.77 -3.59 14.30
CA ARG A 29 34.77 -4.31 15.15
C ARG A 29 34.31 -4.45 16.62
N TYR A 30 34.32 -5.68 17.14
CA TYR A 30 34.40 -6.06 18.58
C TYR A 30 35.82 -5.72 19.13
N PRO A 31 36.12 -5.62 20.46
CA PRO A 31 35.68 -6.59 21.48
C PRO A 31 35.49 -6.11 22.95
N ASP A 32 34.92 -7.05 23.72
CA ASP A 32 35.23 -7.51 25.09
C ASP A 32 34.85 -6.83 26.43
N HIS A 33 34.26 -7.71 27.25
CA HIS A 33 34.25 -7.92 28.71
C HIS A 33 34.12 -6.76 29.72
N GLY A 34 33.21 -6.96 30.69
CA GLY A 34 33.30 -6.35 32.01
C GLY A 34 32.00 -6.38 32.82
N HIS A 35 31.92 -7.31 33.77
CA HIS A 35 30.92 -7.35 34.86
C HIS A 35 30.76 -5.99 35.56
N ILE A 36 29.59 -5.75 36.19
CA ILE A 36 29.44 -5.38 37.61
C ILE A 36 27.93 -5.18 37.92
N GLN A 37 27.47 -5.87 38.95
CA GLN A 37 26.19 -5.68 39.64
C GLN A 37 26.14 -4.29 40.31
N ASN A 38 24.99 -3.60 40.28
CA ASN A 38 24.47 -2.98 41.50
C ASN A 38 23.04 -2.43 41.41
N HIS A 39 22.24 -2.93 42.36
CA HIS A 39 21.16 -2.34 43.14
C HIS A 39 20.66 -0.89 42.89
N ARG A 40 19.32 -0.76 42.92
CA ARG A 40 18.46 0.04 43.85
C ARG A 40 17.05 0.11 43.22
N GLN A 41 15.97 -0.48 43.74
CA GLN A 41 15.24 -0.26 45.00
C GLN A 41 15.01 1.22 45.34
N CYS A 42 13.79 1.70 45.04
CA CYS A 42 13.23 2.93 45.54
C CYS A 42 12.32 2.62 46.74
N SER A 43 12.71 3.11 47.91
CA SER A 43 11.92 3.19 49.15
C SER A 43 12.09 4.62 49.66
N GLY A 44 10.99 5.31 49.99
CA GLY A 44 11.02 6.68 50.51
C GLY A 44 11.29 6.73 52.03
N PRO A 45 11.95 7.80 52.55
CA PRO A 45 11.99 8.14 53.98
C PRO A 45 11.09 9.35 54.30
N SER A 46 10.33 9.34 55.41
CA SER A 46 10.68 9.69 56.81
C SER A 46 10.69 11.21 57.09
N GLY A 47 9.86 11.64 58.04
CA GLY A 47 9.71 13.04 58.47
C GLY A 47 10.46 13.38 59.76
N LYS A 48 10.35 14.64 60.18
CA LYS A 48 10.49 15.13 61.57
C LYS A 48 9.80 16.50 61.70
N HIS A 49 9.14 16.77 62.82
CA HIS A 49 9.45 17.93 63.66
C HIS A 49 8.83 17.80 65.07
N HIS A 50 9.61 18.27 66.04
CA HIS A 50 9.38 18.32 67.48
C HIS A 50 8.26 19.28 67.87
N ASP A 51 7.66 19.09 69.06
CA ASP A 51 7.63 20.15 70.08
C ASP A 51 7.28 19.63 71.48
N THR A 52 7.91 20.27 72.45
CA THR A 52 7.99 20.00 73.89
C THR A 52 7.17 21.01 74.67
N HIS A 53 6.45 20.59 75.73
CA HIS A 53 6.18 21.45 76.89
C HIS A 53 6.02 20.67 78.22
N GLN A 54 6.63 21.27 79.25
CA GLN A 54 6.57 21.14 80.73
C GLN A 54 5.15 21.05 81.33
N LEU A 55 4.84 20.72 82.60
CA LEU A 55 5.49 20.24 83.83
C LEU A 55 4.35 19.84 84.84
N GLN A 56 4.68 18.94 85.77
CA GLN A 56 4.17 18.78 87.16
C GLN A 56 2.74 18.26 87.48
N GLY A 57 2.72 17.12 88.18
CA GLY A 57 2.21 17.06 89.55
C GLY A 57 0.91 16.28 89.82
N ILE A 58 1.05 15.09 90.44
CA ILE A 58 0.45 14.65 91.72
C ILE A 58 0.14 13.13 91.70
N GLN A 59 0.61 12.47 92.75
CA GLN A 59 0.40 11.07 93.10
C GLN A 59 -1.05 10.80 93.53
N SER A 60 -1.62 9.65 93.15
CA SER A 60 -2.37 8.78 94.08
C SER A 60 -2.80 7.45 93.43
N MET A 61 -2.21 6.37 93.94
CA MET A 61 -2.80 5.08 94.33
C MET A 61 -4.00 4.44 93.59
N ARG A 62 -3.89 3.11 93.51
CA ARG A 62 -4.94 2.06 93.35
C ARG A 62 -5.46 1.83 91.94
N ALA A 63 -5.06 0.72 91.33
CA ALA A 63 -5.80 -0.53 91.42
C ALA A 63 -5.15 -1.57 90.51
N ALA A 64 -5.07 -2.80 91.00
CA ALA A 64 -4.67 -3.97 90.24
C ALA A 64 -5.65 -4.23 89.08
N GLY A 65 -5.13 -4.58 87.90
CA GLY A 65 -5.94 -4.93 86.75
C GLY A 65 -5.12 -5.57 85.64
N ARG A 66 -4.94 -6.90 85.75
CA ARG A 66 -4.60 -7.88 84.70
C ARG A 66 -4.00 -7.37 83.37
N ARG A 67 -2.76 -7.81 83.09
CA ARG A 67 -2.33 -8.10 81.72
C ARG A 67 -3.29 -9.13 81.11
N GLN A 68 -4.17 -8.69 80.21
CA GLN A 68 -4.75 -9.58 79.20
C GLN A 68 -3.73 -9.67 78.07
N THR A 69 -3.10 -10.83 77.96
CA THR A 69 -2.47 -11.27 76.72
C THR A 69 -3.60 -11.51 75.72
N ASP A 70 -3.68 -10.68 74.68
CA ASP A 70 -4.49 -10.97 73.50
C ASP A 70 -3.93 -12.23 72.84
N SER A 71 -4.45 -13.39 73.27
CA SER A 71 -4.28 -14.64 72.58
C SER A 71 -5.02 -14.51 71.25
N ASN A 72 -4.25 -14.32 70.17
CA ASN A 72 -4.71 -14.56 68.81
C ASN A 72 -5.31 -15.96 68.72
N HIS A 73 -6.62 -16.07 68.87
CA HIS A 73 -7.36 -17.26 68.51
C HIS A 73 -7.22 -17.40 66.99
N ARG A 74 -6.26 -18.22 66.55
CA ARG A 74 -6.21 -18.71 65.18
C ARG A 74 -7.42 -19.61 64.99
N ALA A 75 -8.54 -19.03 64.59
CA ALA A 75 -9.71 -19.77 64.16
C ALA A 75 -9.33 -20.57 62.90
N GLY A 76 -9.41 -21.90 63.00
CA GLY A 76 -9.31 -22.77 61.83
C GLY A 76 -10.61 -22.68 61.02
N PHE A 77 -10.51 -22.77 59.70
CA PHE A 77 -11.68 -22.75 58.82
C PHE A 77 -12.59 -23.95 59.08
N THR A 78 -13.89 -23.69 59.10
CA THR A 78 -14.86 -24.78 59.11
C THR A 78 -14.92 -25.45 57.73
N LEU A 79 -15.21 -26.75 57.71
CA LEU A 79 -15.32 -27.53 56.46
C LEU A 79 -16.41 -26.95 55.53
N LEU A 80 -17.44 -26.34 56.13
CA LEU A 80 -18.53 -25.66 55.43
C LEU A 80 -18.08 -24.36 54.74
N GLU A 81 -17.26 -23.52 55.40
CA GLU A 81 -16.72 -22.30 54.77
C GLU A 81 -15.84 -22.61 53.56
N LEU A 82 -15.05 -23.68 53.63
CA LEU A 82 -14.22 -24.12 52.52
C LEU A 82 -15.09 -24.59 51.33
N LEU A 83 -16.19 -25.28 51.61
CA LEU A 83 -17.13 -25.75 50.61
C LEU A 83 -17.85 -24.59 49.91
N ILE A 84 -18.31 -23.60 50.68
CA ILE A 84 -18.94 -22.38 50.16
C ILE A 84 -17.92 -21.55 49.36
N GLY A 85 -16.67 -21.43 49.85
CA GLY A 85 -15.61 -20.68 49.18
C GLY A 85 -15.25 -21.26 47.81
N ILE A 86 -15.11 -22.59 47.70
CA ILE A 86 -14.84 -23.26 46.43
C ILE A 86 -16.05 -23.14 45.49
N ALA A 87 -17.28 -23.26 46.01
CA ALA A 87 -18.49 -23.12 45.21
C ALA A 87 -18.62 -21.73 44.57
N ILE A 88 -18.42 -20.66 45.35
CA ILE A 88 -18.47 -19.28 44.84
C ILE A 88 -17.32 -19.00 43.86
N THR A 89 -16.11 -19.48 44.16
CA THR A 89 -14.96 -19.34 43.26
C THR A 89 -15.19 -20.06 41.93
N GLY A 90 -15.80 -21.25 41.95
CA GLY A 90 -16.16 -21.99 40.74
C GLY A 90 -17.17 -21.25 39.86
N ILE A 91 -18.20 -20.64 40.46
CA ILE A 91 -19.18 -19.81 39.75
C ILE A 91 -18.49 -18.57 39.14
N ALA A 92 -17.62 -17.91 39.90
CA ALA A 92 -16.88 -16.74 39.43
C ALA A 92 -15.95 -17.09 38.25
N LEU A 93 -15.20 -18.19 38.34
CA LEU A 93 -14.32 -18.66 37.27
C LEU A 93 -15.12 -19.05 36.00
N ALA A 94 -16.29 -19.69 36.16
CA ALA A 94 -17.15 -20.02 35.02
C ALA A 94 -17.66 -18.76 34.28
N ALA A 95 -18.02 -17.70 35.02
CA ALA A 95 -18.42 -16.42 34.45
C ALA A 95 -17.26 -15.68 33.75
N ILE A 96 -16.06 -15.72 34.33
CA ILE A 96 -14.85 -15.13 33.71
C ILE A 96 -14.47 -15.92 32.45
N TYR A 97 -14.56 -17.24 32.50
CA TYR A 97 -14.23 -18.12 31.37
C TYR A 97 -15.21 -17.94 30.20
N SER A 98 -16.51 -17.78 30.48
CA SER A 98 -17.50 -17.50 29.43
C SER A 98 -17.24 -16.15 28.74
N LEU A 99 -16.82 -15.13 29.50
CA LEU A 99 -16.38 -13.84 28.96
C LEU A 99 -15.11 -13.98 28.11
N TYR A 100 -14.12 -14.76 28.57
CA TYR A 100 -12.89 -15.04 27.84
C TYR A 100 -13.16 -15.72 26.49
N LEU A 101 -14.02 -16.74 26.45
CA LEU A 101 -14.44 -17.40 25.20
C LEU A 101 -15.15 -16.43 24.25
N THR A 102 -16.00 -15.56 24.78
CA THR A 102 -16.68 -14.53 23.97
C THR A 102 -15.69 -13.51 23.39
N MET A 103 -14.69 -13.10 24.17
CA MET A 103 -13.64 -12.18 23.75
C MET A 103 -12.74 -12.78 22.67
N GLN A 104 -12.39 -14.06 22.78
CA GLN A 104 -11.54 -14.76 21.83
C GLN A 104 -12.21 -14.91 20.45
N ASN A 105 -13.51 -15.28 20.44
CA ASN A 105 -14.30 -15.35 19.20
C ASN A 105 -14.50 -13.97 18.55
N THR A 106 -14.75 -12.94 19.37
CA THR A 106 -14.97 -11.57 18.87
C THR A 106 -13.71 -10.99 18.22
N THR A 107 -12.53 -11.25 18.81
CA THR A 107 -11.25 -10.72 18.30
C THR A 107 -10.86 -11.39 16.98
N SER A 108 -11.07 -12.72 16.84
CA SER A 108 -10.78 -13.43 15.59
C SER A 108 -11.76 -13.10 14.45
N ASP A 109 -13.05 -12.93 14.77
CA ASP A 109 -14.06 -12.55 13.77
C ASP A 109 -13.85 -11.12 13.26
N GLN A 110 -13.40 -10.22 14.14
CA GLN A 110 -13.11 -8.83 13.78
C GLN A 110 -11.88 -8.71 12.87
N ALA A 111 -10.83 -9.50 13.09
CA ALA A 111 -9.64 -9.52 12.23
C ALA A 111 -10.00 -9.86 10.77
N ARG A 112 -10.77 -10.94 10.56
CA ARG A 112 -11.21 -11.35 9.21
C ARG A 112 -12.02 -10.27 8.47
N ILE A 113 -12.81 -9.48 9.19
CA ILE A 113 -13.60 -8.39 8.59
C ILE A 113 -12.70 -7.25 8.10
N VAL A 114 -11.68 -6.90 8.90
CA VAL A 114 -10.72 -5.85 8.55
C VAL A 114 -9.90 -6.30 7.33
N ASP A 115 -9.47 -7.56 7.31
CA ASP A 115 -8.70 -8.13 6.20
C ASP A 115 -9.49 -8.08 4.88
N SER A 116 -10.75 -8.53 4.87
CA SER A 116 -11.58 -8.47 3.66
C SER A 116 -11.80 -7.04 3.16
N GLN A 117 -11.96 -6.06 4.06
CA GLN A 117 -12.12 -4.66 3.67
C GLN A 117 -10.83 -4.07 3.09
N GLN A 118 -9.69 -4.39 3.69
CA GLN A 118 -8.40 -3.96 3.19
C GLN A 118 -8.10 -4.58 1.82
N ASN A 119 -8.46 -5.85 1.64
CA ASN A 119 -8.28 -6.56 0.37
C ASN A 119 -9.11 -5.94 -0.76
N LEU A 120 -10.38 -5.63 -0.50
CA LEU A 120 -11.24 -4.91 -1.44
C LEU A 120 -10.67 -3.53 -1.81
N ARG A 121 -10.11 -2.82 -0.83
CA ARG A 121 -9.50 -1.50 -1.06
C ARG A 121 -8.24 -1.60 -1.93
N VAL A 122 -7.37 -2.57 -1.67
CA VAL A 122 -6.18 -2.80 -2.48
C VAL A 122 -6.58 -3.20 -3.90
N ALA A 123 -7.49 -4.16 -4.06
CA ALA A 123 -8.02 -4.56 -5.36
C ALA A 123 -8.56 -3.37 -6.16
N MET A 124 -9.38 -2.53 -5.53
CA MET A 124 -9.94 -1.35 -6.19
C MET A 124 -8.86 -0.35 -6.58
N ASP A 125 -7.87 -0.08 -5.74
CA ASP A 125 -6.75 0.83 -6.07
C ASP A 125 -5.98 0.37 -7.31
N PHE A 126 -5.70 -0.93 -7.43
CA PHE A 126 -5.04 -1.50 -8.60
C PHE A 126 -5.90 -1.37 -9.87
N ILE A 127 -7.18 -1.74 -9.80
CA ILE A 127 -8.09 -1.63 -10.96
C ILE A 127 -8.23 -0.17 -11.39
N SER A 128 -8.47 0.74 -10.45
CA SER A 128 -8.63 2.18 -10.74
C SER A 128 -7.37 2.79 -11.35
N ARG A 129 -6.18 2.38 -10.88
CA ARG A 129 -4.91 2.81 -11.48
C ARG A 129 -4.75 2.31 -12.92
N ASP A 130 -5.07 1.06 -13.19
CA ASP A 130 -4.97 0.50 -14.54
C ASP A 130 -6.01 1.11 -15.49
N LEU A 131 -7.26 1.30 -15.03
CA LEU A 131 -8.31 2.00 -15.78
C LEU A 131 -7.92 3.44 -16.10
N SER A 132 -7.22 4.12 -15.19
CA SER A 132 -6.69 5.47 -15.43
C SER A 132 -5.63 5.51 -16.55
N MET A 133 -5.02 4.38 -16.88
CA MET A 133 -4.05 4.23 -17.99
C MET A 133 -4.70 3.72 -19.29
N ALA A 134 -6.00 3.46 -19.29
CA ALA A 134 -6.72 3.03 -20.48
C ALA A 134 -6.60 4.09 -21.59
N GLY A 135 -6.26 3.64 -22.80
CA GLY A 135 -6.07 4.51 -23.95
C GLY A 135 -4.80 5.38 -23.91
N ALA A 136 -3.93 5.22 -22.91
CA ALA A 136 -2.76 6.08 -22.78
C ALA A 136 -1.70 5.77 -23.84
N ILE A 137 -1.33 6.77 -24.64
CA ILE A 137 -0.16 6.76 -25.56
C ILE A 137 -0.29 5.66 -26.65
N ILE A 138 -1.50 5.14 -26.89
CA ILE A 138 -1.78 4.21 -27.99
C ILE A 138 -2.34 4.95 -29.20
N TYR A 139 -2.46 4.24 -30.32
CA TYR A 139 -3.01 4.81 -31.56
C TYR A 139 -4.40 5.43 -31.32
N ARG A 140 -4.62 6.64 -31.86
CA ARG A 140 -5.78 7.50 -31.56
C ARG A 140 -7.15 6.83 -31.78
N ASN A 141 -7.24 5.86 -32.68
CA ASN A 141 -8.49 5.17 -32.99
C ASN A 141 -8.64 3.81 -32.27
N THR A 142 -7.77 3.51 -31.32
CA THR A 142 -7.85 2.29 -30.52
C THR A 142 -8.57 2.60 -29.22
N PRO A 143 -9.75 2.00 -28.96
CA PRO A 143 -10.46 2.23 -27.71
C PRO A 143 -9.62 1.81 -26.49
N GLY A 144 -9.74 2.56 -25.39
CA GLY A 144 -9.03 2.25 -24.14
C GLY A 144 -9.50 0.94 -23.50
N ILE A 145 -10.74 0.52 -23.77
CA ILE A 145 -11.30 -0.77 -23.38
C ILE A 145 -11.32 -1.69 -24.60
N ALA A 146 -10.80 -2.90 -24.47
CA ALA A 146 -10.72 -3.86 -25.57
C ALA A 146 -12.06 -4.53 -25.84
N ALA A 147 -12.28 -4.91 -27.10
CA ALA A 147 -13.42 -5.72 -27.51
C ALA A 147 -13.45 -7.06 -26.76
N GLY A 148 -14.65 -7.52 -26.43
CA GLY A 148 -14.86 -8.73 -25.62
C GLY A 148 -14.81 -8.48 -24.11
N SER A 149 -14.57 -7.24 -23.65
CA SER A 149 -14.79 -6.88 -22.26
C SER A 149 -16.30 -6.93 -21.93
N ASP A 150 -16.64 -7.44 -20.76
CA ASP A 150 -18.00 -7.62 -20.27
C ASP A 150 -18.08 -7.42 -18.74
N ALA A 151 -19.19 -7.84 -18.13
CA ALA A 151 -19.42 -7.68 -16.70
C ALA A 151 -18.43 -8.44 -15.82
N SER A 152 -17.80 -9.50 -16.32
CA SER A 152 -16.93 -10.39 -15.56
C SER A 152 -15.45 -10.25 -15.93
N THR A 153 -15.18 -9.75 -17.13
CA THR A 153 -13.84 -9.63 -17.70
C THR A 153 -13.65 -8.22 -18.23
N LEU A 154 -12.65 -7.52 -17.71
CA LEU A 154 -12.25 -6.21 -18.20
C LEU A 154 -10.89 -6.34 -18.88
N THR A 155 -10.77 -5.93 -20.14
CA THR A 155 -9.48 -5.83 -20.81
C THR A 155 -9.21 -4.38 -21.22
N ILE A 156 -8.07 -3.86 -20.78
CA ILE A 156 -7.63 -2.49 -20.97
C ILE A 156 -6.51 -2.46 -22.01
N ASN A 157 -6.61 -1.58 -23.00
CA ASN A 157 -5.54 -1.28 -23.95
C ASN A 157 -4.69 -0.10 -23.45
N THR A 158 -3.38 -0.24 -23.46
CA THR A 158 -2.44 0.79 -23.00
C THR A 158 -1.09 0.65 -23.72
N ALA A 159 -0.29 1.71 -23.77
CA ALA A 159 1.06 1.64 -24.34
C ALA A 159 2.04 0.87 -23.44
N SER A 160 1.75 0.77 -22.14
CA SER A 160 2.57 0.04 -21.17
C SER A 160 1.71 -0.63 -20.10
N SER A 161 1.73 -1.97 -20.08
CA SER A 161 1.08 -2.76 -19.03
C SER A 161 1.69 -2.56 -17.63
N SER A 162 2.88 -1.94 -17.58
CA SER A 162 3.65 -1.67 -16.37
C SER A 162 3.67 -0.19 -15.94
N GLY A 163 3.10 0.71 -16.76
CA GLY A 163 3.09 2.15 -16.51
C GLY A 163 4.48 2.81 -16.48
N ALA A 164 5.49 2.22 -17.12
CA ALA A 164 6.83 2.79 -17.20
C ALA A 164 7.08 3.42 -18.57
N PHE A 165 7.43 4.71 -18.57
CA PHE A 165 7.69 5.50 -19.76
C PHE A 165 8.82 6.50 -19.53
N ALA A 166 9.46 6.94 -20.62
CA ALA A 166 10.44 8.00 -20.67
C ALA A 166 10.23 8.88 -21.90
N LEU A 167 10.27 10.20 -21.73
CA LEU A 167 10.19 11.16 -22.82
C LEU A 167 11.58 11.40 -23.42
N ILE A 168 11.70 11.36 -24.73
CA ILE A 168 12.93 11.68 -25.46
C ILE A 168 13.15 13.19 -25.47
N SER A 169 14.34 13.67 -25.10
CA SER A 169 14.65 15.10 -24.99
C SER A 169 15.29 15.72 -26.23
N SER A 170 15.80 14.88 -27.14
CA SER A 170 16.52 15.34 -28.33
C SER A 170 16.26 14.40 -29.50
N SER A 171 16.11 14.97 -30.70
CA SER A 171 15.91 14.18 -31.91
C SER A 171 17.10 13.26 -32.18
N LEU A 172 16.80 12.06 -32.68
CA LEU A 172 17.77 11.05 -33.08
C LEU A 172 17.31 10.40 -34.38
N GLU A 173 18.19 10.37 -35.37
CA GLU A 173 18.00 9.59 -36.59
C GLU A 173 18.56 8.19 -36.39
N VAL A 174 17.73 7.18 -36.57
CA VAL A 174 18.19 5.81 -36.75
C VAL A 174 18.38 5.58 -38.26
N PRO A 175 19.62 5.39 -38.72
CA PRO A 175 19.92 5.34 -40.14
C PRO A 175 19.35 4.07 -40.79
N LYS A 176 19.13 4.15 -42.11
CA LYS A 176 18.88 2.98 -42.96
C LYS A 176 19.98 1.94 -42.74
N SER A 177 19.60 0.69 -42.47
CA SER A 177 20.53 -0.42 -42.19
C SER A 177 20.08 -1.65 -42.95
N ALA A 178 20.98 -2.30 -43.69
CA ALA A 178 20.65 -3.48 -44.51
C ALA A 178 20.95 -4.83 -43.81
N THR A 179 21.77 -4.83 -42.74
CA THR A 179 22.34 -6.09 -42.19
C THR A 179 22.58 -6.11 -40.67
N THR A 180 22.45 -4.99 -39.93
CA THR A 180 22.89 -4.97 -38.52
C THR A 180 21.89 -4.34 -37.55
N THR A 181 21.78 -4.94 -36.36
CA THR A 181 21.20 -4.35 -35.16
C THR A 181 22.09 -3.22 -34.66
N SER A 182 21.67 -1.97 -34.88
CA SER A 182 22.37 -0.82 -34.31
C SER A 182 21.80 -0.48 -32.95
N ASN A 183 22.67 -0.22 -31.99
CA ASN A 183 22.28 0.31 -30.69
C ASN A 183 22.16 1.82 -30.80
N GLN A 184 21.07 2.38 -30.29
CA GLN A 184 20.74 3.79 -30.39
C GLN A 184 20.59 4.38 -29.01
N ALA A 185 21.32 5.47 -28.75
CA ALA A 185 21.35 6.12 -27.44
C ALA A 185 20.34 7.27 -27.42
N PHE A 186 19.26 7.09 -26.66
CA PHE A 186 18.24 8.11 -26.47
C PHE A 186 18.48 8.87 -25.17
N THR A 187 18.52 10.19 -25.24
CA THR A 187 18.55 11.05 -24.05
C THR A 187 17.12 11.35 -23.61
N VAL A 188 16.85 11.22 -22.31
CA VAL A 188 15.50 11.41 -21.73
C VAL A 188 15.35 12.76 -21.05
N GLU A 189 14.12 13.28 -21.03
CA GLU A 189 13.77 14.59 -20.48
C GLU A 189 14.05 14.69 -18.97
N VAL A 190 13.57 13.72 -18.20
CA VAL A 190 13.72 13.70 -16.74
C VAL A 190 14.66 12.54 -16.34
N PRO A 191 15.77 12.80 -15.62
CA PRO A 191 16.72 11.76 -15.22
C PRO A 191 16.08 10.55 -14.53
N ALA A 192 15.16 10.79 -13.60
CA ALA A 192 14.47 9.74 -12.84
C ALA A 192 13.59 8.81 -13.71
N MET A 193 13.31 9.17 -14.98
CA MET A 193 12.62 8.26 -15.89
C MET A 193 13.49 7.05 -16.26
N VAL A 194 14.83 7.21 -16.25
CA VAL A 194 15.78 6.11 -16.52
C VAL A 194 15.64 4.99 -15.48
N ASP A 195 15.41 5.35 -14.21
CA ASP A 195 15.29 4.41 -13.09
C ASP A 195 14.08 3.47 -13.22
N ARG A 196 13.13 3.79 -14.11
CA ARG A 196 11.95 2.94 -14.39
C ARG A 196 12.25 1.80 -15.35
N PHE A 197 13.45 1.76 -15.93
CA PHE A 197 13.90 0.76 -16.89
C PHE A 197 15.06 -0.05 -16.32
N LYS A 198 15.25 -1.26 -16.85
CA LYS A 198 16.38 -2.15 -16.57
C LYS A 198 16.96 -2.67 -17.86
N VAL A 199 18.25 -3.03 -17.83
CA VAL A 199 18.88 -3.72 -18.96
C VAL A 199 18.15 -5.04 -19.22
N GLY A 200 17.80 -5.29 -20.47
CA GLY A 200 16.99 -6.42 -20.90
C GLY A 200 15.48 -6.13 -21.01
N ASP A 201 15.00 -4.98 -20.53
CA ASP A 201 13.58 -4.63 -20.67
C ASP A 201 13.19 -4.50 -22.15
N SER A 202 12.03 -5.07 -22.51
CA SER A 202 11.42 -4.86 -23.81
C SER A 202 10.74 -3.50 -23.86
N VAL A 203 10.96 -2.75 -24.93
CA VAL A 203 10.44 -1.38 -25.09
C VAL A 203 9.89 -1.14 -26.49
N ARG A 204 8.99 -0.16 -26.58
CA ARG A 204 8.51 0.44 -27.82
C ARG A 204 8.67 1.94 -27.74
N ILE A 205 8.69 2.61 -28.89
CA ILE A 205 8.74 4.07 -28.97
C ILE A 205 7.52 4.55 -29.74
N TYR A 206 6.68 5.34 -29.08
CA TYR A 206 5.45 5.87 -29.64
C TYR A 206 5.56 7.38 -29.85
N ARG A 207 4.95 7.88 -30.93
CA ARG A 207 4.74 9.32 -31.11
C ARG A 207 3.46 9.71 -30.38
N PRO A 208 3.49 10.60 -29.36
CA PRO A 208 2.30 10.90 -28.58
C PRO A 208 1.21 11.62 -29.39
N GLN A 209 1.57 12.33 -30.47
CA GLN A 209 0.62 13.08 -31.30
C GLN A 209 -0.33 12.16 -32.09
N SER A 210 0.19 11.04 -32.58
CA SER A 210 -0.54 10.07 -33.42
C SER A 210 -0.79 8.73 -32.73
N GLY A 211 -0.06 8.43 -31.65
CA GLY A 211 0.01 7.09 -31.04
C GLY A 211 0.66 6.05 -31.96
N SER A 212 1.30 6.48 -33.05
CA SER A 212 1.95 5.57 -34.00
C SER A 212 3.32 5.13 -33.48
N GLN A 213 3.67 3.88 -33.70
CA GLN A 213 5.01 3.33 -33.45
C GLN A 213 5.85 3.40 -34.73
N PRO A 214 6.90 4.24 -34.83
CA PRO A 214 7.69 4.37 -36.07
C PRO A 214 8.44 3.09 -36.48
N TYR A 215 8.82 2.27 -35.50
CA TYR A 215 9.44 0.96 -35.71
C TYR A 215 8.55 -0.13 -35.10
N SER A 216 7.81 -0.88 -35.93
CA SER A 216 6.78 -1.84 -35.48
C SER A 216 7.14 -3.32 -35.68
N ALA A 217 8.33 -3.64 -36.20
CA ALA A 217 8.69 -5.01 -36.59
C ALA A 217 8.82 -5.97 -35.40
N LEU A 218 9.59 -5.58 -34.38
CA LEU A 218 9.77 -6.35 -33.14
C LEU A 218 9.95 -5.38 -31.96
N PRO A 219 9.64 -5.81 -30.73
CA PRO A 219 10.04 -5.09 -29.53
C PRO A 219 11.54 -4.78 -29.53
N LEU A 220 11.87 -3.54 -29.19
CA LEU A 220 13.24 -3.12 -28.95
C LEU A 220 13.66 -3.56 -27.54
N THR A 221 14.97 -3.59 -27.25
CA THR A 221 15.48 -4.02 -25.94
C THR A 221 16.40 -2.97 -25.35
N VAL A 222 16.28 -2.70 -24.05
CA VAL A 222 17.23 -1.83 -23.33
C VAL A 222 18.57 -2.56 -23.21
N GLN A 223 19.60 -2.02 -23.86
CA GLN A 223 20.95 -2.60 -23.87
C GLN A 223 21.82 -2.08 -22.72
N SER A 224 21.75 -0.77 -22.44
CA SER A 224 22.48 -0.16 -21.33
C SER A 224 21.78 1.11 -20.86
N LEU A 225 21.95 1.41 -19.59
CA LEU A 225 21.56 2.68 -18.98
C LEU A 225 22.87 3.40 -18.66
N SER A 226 23.17 4.47 -19.39
CA SER A 226 24.44 5.18 -19.30
C SER A 226 24.21 6.60 -18.79
N GLY A 227 25.05 7.04 -17.85
CA GLY A 227 24.87 8.30 -17.17
C GLY A 227 23.52 8.41 -16.44
N ILE A 228 23.07 9.64 -16.22
CA ILE A 228 21.82 9.92 -15.50
C ILE A 228 20.60 10.06 -16.42
N ARG A 229 20.79 10.07 -17.75
CA ARG A 229 19.72 10.46 -18.71
C ARG A 229 19.73 9.66 -20.00
N THR A 230 20.57 8.65 -20.19
CA THR A 230 20.67 7.96 -21.48
C THR A 230 20.23 6.51 -21.38
N ILE A 231 19.24 6.16 -22.21
CA ILE A 231 18.79 4.79 -22.42
C ILE A 231 19.30 4.35 -23.80
N THR A 232 20.20 3.37 -23.81
CA THR A 232 20.67 2.76 -25.06
C THR A 232 19.77 1.59 -25.41
N ILE A 233 19.18 1.63 -26.59
CA ILE A 233 18.19 0.67 -27.08
C ILE A 233 18.78 -0.09 -28.26
N ALA A 234 18.70 -1.42 -28.19
CA ALA A 234 19.03 -2.35 -29.26
C ALA A 234 17.75 -2.87 -29.95
N GLY A 235 17.94 -3.61 -31.04
CA GLY A 235 16.84 -4.32 -31.72
C GLY A 235 16.31 -3.64 -32.98
N PHE A 236 16.89 -2.51 -33.40
CA PHE A 236 16.61 -1.91 -34.70
C PHE A 236 17.13 -2.84 -35.80
N GLY A 237 16.24 -3.55 -36.47
CA GLY A 237 16.57 -4.51 -37.53
C GLY A 237 16.98 -3.83 -38.84
N SER A 238 16.81 -4.56 -39.95
CA SER A 238 17.00 -3.97 -41.28
C SER A 238 15.94 -2.90 -41.53
N LEU A 239 16.37 -1.65 -41.71
CA LEU A 239 15.51 -0.51 -42.00
C LEU A 239 15.63 -0.18 -43.48
N ALA A 240 14.50 -0.17 -44.19
CA ALA A 240 14.45 0.24 -45.60
C ALA A 240 14.66 1.75 -45.78
N GLU A 241 14.20 2.54 -44.81
CA GLU A 241 14.32 4.00 -44.76
C GLU A 241 14.74 4.44 -43.35
N PRO A 242 15.45 5.57 -43.20
CA PRO A 242 15.83 6.08 -41.88
C PRO A 242 14.59 6.47 -41.06
N ILE A 243 14.66 6.25 -39.74
CA ILE A 243 13.59 6.61 -38.81
C ILE A 243 14.05 7.81 -38.00
N GLN A 244 13.30 8.91 -38.11
CA GLN A 244 13.46 10.08 -37.24
C GLN A 244 12.62 9.91 -35.97
N TYR A 245 13.30 9.91 -34.83
CA TYR A 245 12.71 10.15 -33.53
C TYR A 245 12.91 11.60 -33.14
N ASN A 246 11.86 12.23 -32.63
CA ASN A 246 11.88 13.63 -32.24
C ASN A 246 11.86 13.78 -30.72
N ALA A 247 12.30 14.95 -30.25
CA ALA A 247 12.01 15.35 -28.88
C ALA A 247 10.49 15.28 -28.62
N GLY A 248 10.10 14.66 -27.52
CA GLY A 248 8.71 14.38 -27.16
C GLY A 248 8.23 12.97 -27.50
N ASP A 249 8.94 12.20 -28.33
CA ASP A 249 8.62 10.78 -28.52
C ASP A 249 8.79 10.00 -27.21
N VAL A 250 7.95 8.99 -26.99
CA VAL A 250 7.87 8.31 -25.69
C VAL A 250 8.37 6.89 -25.81
N ILE A 251 9.43 6.56 -25.06
CA ILE A 251 9.88 5.20 -24.83
C ILE A 251 8.98 4.60 -23.76
N VAL A 252 8.36 3.45 -24.03
CA VAL A 252 7.50 2.75 -23.06
C VAL A 252 8.00 1.33 -22.85
N ARG A 253 7.94 0.87 -21.60
CA ARG A 253 8.29 -0.52 -21.26
C ARG A 253 7.09 -1.43 -21.50
N ILE A 254 7.32 -2.58 -22.11
CA ILE A 254 6.31 -3.60 -22.38
C ILE A 254 6.76 -4.96 -21.86
N GLY A 255 5.82 -5.90 -21.70
CA GLY A 255 6.16 -7.29 -21.48
C GLY A 255 6.91 -7.89 -22.68
N ALA A 256 7.75 -8.89 -22.43
CA ALA A 256 8.40 -9.65 -23.50
C ALA A 256 7.33 -10.31 -24.39
N GLY A 257 7.37 -10.03 -25.68
CA GLY A 257 6.37 -10.53 -26.63
C GLY A 257 4.96 -9.94 -26.43
N ALA A 258 4.83 -8.77 -25.79
CA ALA A 258 3.54 -8.11 -25.60
C ALA A 258 2.80 -7.86 -26.93
N PRO A 259 1.45 -7.90 -26.95
CA PRO A 259 0.67 -7.44 -28.10
C PRO A 259 0.86 -5.94 -28.33
N ASP A 260 0.47 -5.43 -29.50
CA ASP A 260 0.40 -3.98 -29.79
C ASP A 260 -1.06 -3.58 -30.06
N PRO A 261 -1.67 -2.72 -29.22
CA PRO A 261 -1.14 -2.17 -27.97
C PRO A 261 -0.97 -3.24 -26.87
N SER A 262 -0.26 -2.88 -25.81
CA SER A 262 -0.19 -3.70 -24.59
C SER A 262 -1.58 -3.82 -23.95
N SER A 263 -1.81 -4.94 -23.25
CA SER A 263 -3.10 -5.22 -22.62
C SER A 263 -2.97 -5.49 -21.12
N ILE A 264 -4.01 -5.14 -20.35
CA ILE A 264 -4.17 -5.56 -18.96
C ILE A 264 -5.57 -6.16 -18.81
N THR A 265 -5.66 -7.42 -18.43
CA THR A 265 -6.92 -8.15 -18.25
C THR A 265 -7.17 -8.43 -16.77
N TRP A 266 -8.37 -8.07 -16.31
CA TRP A 266 -8.87 -8.34 -14.98
C TRP A 266 -10.01 -9.36 -15.06
N THR A 267 -9.88 -10.44 -14.30
CA THR A 267 -10.86 -11.52 -14.22
C THR A 267 -10.92 -12.11 -12.82
N LEU A 268 -12.08 -12.66 -12.46
CA LEU A 268 -12.25 -13.45 -11.25
C LEU A 268 -12.04 -14.94 -11.57
N ASN A 269 -11.01 -15.56 -10.99
CA ASN A 269 -10.72 -16.99 -11.11
C ASN A 269 -11.09 -17.70 -9.81
N GLY A 270 -12.28 -18.30 -9.75
CA GLY A 270 -12.84 -18.81 -8.51
C GLY A 270 -13.16 -17.66 -7.54
N THR A 271 -12.37 -17.52 -6.48
CA THR A 271 -12.46 -16.41 -5.53
C THR A 271 -11.32 -15.40 -5.64
N ASP A 272 -10.39 -15.64 -6.57
CA ASP A 272 -9.16 -14.86 -6.69
C ASP A 272 -9.33 -13.86 -7.83
N LEU A 273 -9.28 -12.58 -7.48
CA LEU A 273 -9.21 -11.51 -8.45
C LEU A 273 -7.81 -11.50 -9.04
N THR A 274 -7.73 -11.76 -10.34
CA THR A 274 -6.47 -11.85 -11.07
C THR A 274 -6.30 -10.67 -12.01
N ARG A 275 -5.04 -10.24 -12.11
CA ARG A 275 -4.55 -9.26 -13.08
C ARG A 275 -3.56 -9.96 -14.00
N GLN A 276 -3.77 -9.86 -15.30
CA GLN A 276 -2.85 -10.37 -16.31
C GLN A 276 -2.36 -9.21 -17.17
N ALA A 277 -1.04 -9.02 -17.23
CA ALA A 277 -0.42 -8.02 -18.10
C ALA A 277 0.13 -8.69 -19.36
N ASP A 278 -0.26 -8.20 -20.52
CA ASP A 278 0.13 -8.71 -21.83
C ASP A 278 -0.07 -10.24 -21.92
N ASN A 279 0.92 -10.94 -22.47
CA ASN A 279 0.98 -12.39 -22.55
C ASN A 279 1.61 -13.03 -21.29
N GLY A 280 1.69 -12.28 -20.18
CA GLY A 280 2.20 -12.77 -18.90
C GLY A 280 1.24 -13.72 -18.20
N GLY A 281 1.71 -14.34 -17.11
CA GLY A 281 0.85 -15.16 -16.24
C GLY A 281 -0.11 -14.32 -15.41
N GLN A 282 -1.22 -14.93 -14.97
CA GLN A 282 -2.17 -14.32 -14.05
C GLN A 282 -1.52 -14.09 -12.68
N GLN A 283 -1.67 -12.87 -12.16
CA GLN A 283 -1.22 -12.47 -10.82
C GLN A 283 -2.44 -12.30 -9.92
N VAL A 284 -2.50 -13.02 -8.82
CA VAL A 284 -3.56 -12.82 -7.81
C VAL A 284 -3.30 -11.50 -7.08
N VAL A 285 -4.27 -10.59 -7.14
CA VAL A 285 -4.20 -9.27 -6.49
C VAL A 285 -4.98 -9.27 -5.18
N ALA A 286 -6.11 -9.97 -5.16
CA ALA A 286 -6.94 -10.13 -3.98
C ALA A 286 -7.62 -11.51 -4.01
N ASP A 287 -7.76 -12.12 -2.85
CA ASP A 287 -8.47 -13.37 -2.62
C ASP A 287 -9.84 -13.13 -1.95
N ASN A 288 -10.64 -14.19 -1.81
CA ASN A 288 -11.95 -14.14 -1.12
C ASN A 288 -12.94 -13.11 -1.73
N ILE A 289 -12.86 -12.89 -3.04
CA ILE A 289 -13.82 -12.10 -3.80
C ILE A 289 -14.94 -13.05 -4.26
N SER A 290 -16.16 -12.79 -3.78
CA SER A 290 -17.35 -13.57 -4.15
C SER A 290 -18.05 -13.08 -5.41
N GLN A 291 -17.88 -11.79 -5.76
CA GLN A 291 -18.44 -11.22 -6.99
C GLN A 291 -17.55 -10.10 -7.51
N LEU A 292 -17.39 -10.08 -8.82
CA LEU A 292 -16.79 -9.01 -9.62
C LEU A 292 -17.83 -8.60 -10.66
N GLN A 293 -18.06 -7.29 -10.81
CA GLN A 293 -18.91 -6.73 -11.84
C GLN A 293 -18.30 -5.45 -12.43
N PHE A 294 -18.31 -5.35 -13.75
CA PHE A 294 -17.99 -4.16 -14.51
C PHE A 294 -19.23 -3.66 -15.26
N ASP A 295 -19.57 -2.39 -15.06
CA ASP A 295 -20.58 -1.69 -15.87
C ASP A 295 -19.92 -0.52 -16.59
N TYR A 296 -20.10 -0.44 -17.90
CA TYR A 296 -19.44 0.54 -18.76
C TYR A 296 -20.39 1.70 -19.01
N ILE A 297 -19.94 2.90 -18.66
CA ILE A 297 -20.70 4.14 -18.79
C ILE A 297 -20.28 4.84 -20.07
N LEU A 298 -21.20 4.98 -21.02
CA LEU A 298 -20.98 5.66 -22.29
C LEU A 298 -20.98 7.19 -22.10
N SER A 299 -20.56 7.92 -23.14
CA SER A 299 -20.50 9.38 -23.15
C SER A 299 -21.87 10.04 -23.02
N ASP A 300 -22.94 9.33 -23.36
CA ASP A 300 -24.35 9.74 -23.17
C ASP A 300 -24.91 9.41 -21.78
N GLY A 301 -24.11 8.77 -20.91
CA GLY A 301 -24.50 8.33 -19.56
C GLY A 301 -25.19 6.97 -19.49
N THR A 302 -25.38 6.27 -20.62
CA THR A 302 -25.94 4.92 -20.65
C THR A 302 -24.96 3.94 -20.01
N GLU A 303 -25.45 3.09 -19.10
CA GLU A 303 -24.66 1.99 -18.54
C GLU A 303 -24.95 0.68 -19.28
N VAL A 304 -23.90 -0.01 -19.72
CA VAL A 304 -23.98 -1.32 -20.38
C VAL A 304 -23.06 -2.32 -19.71
N ALA A 305 -23.50 -3.58 -19.60
CA ALA A 305 -22.70 -4.65 -19.00
C ALA A 305 -21.76 -5.34 -20.00
N ALA A 306 -22.03 -5.22 -21.31
CA ALA A 306 -21.23 -5.79 -22.38
C ALA A 306 -21.26 -4.85 -23.60
N PRO A 307 -20.30 -3.92 -23.73
CA PRO A 307 -20.27 -2.96 -24.82
C PRO A 307 -20.04 -3.65 -26.16
N SER A 308 -20.85 -3.28 -27.15
CA SER A 308 -20.63 -3.67 -28.55
C SER A 308 -19.41 -2.96 -29.15
N ALA A 309 -18.90 -3.46 -30.27
CA ALA A 309 -17.70 -2.89 -30.91
C ALA A 309 -17.83 -1.40 -31.26
N SER A 310 -19.03 -0.93 -31.60
CA SER A 310 -19.29 0.49 -31.89
C SER A 310 -19.34 1.37 -30.64
N GLN A 311 -19.65 0.79 -29.47
CA GLN A 311 -19.76 1.52 -28.21
C GLN A 311 -18.42 1.66 -27.48
N LEU A 312 -17.41 0.86 -27.82
CA LEU A 312 -16.10 0.88 -27.13
C LEU A 312 -15.43 2.25 -27.18
N ALA A 313 -15.60 2.96 -28.29
CA ALA A 313 -15.06 4.29 -28.51
C ALA A 313 -15.93 5.40 -27.92
N ASP A 314 -16.98 5.07 -27.18
CA ASP A 314 -17.83 6.02 -26.45
C ASP A 314 -17.75 5.82 -24.92
N ILE A 315 -16.98 4.84 -24.42
CA ILE A 315 -16.90 4.53 -22.99
C ILE A 315 -16.11 5.63 -22.27
N SER A 316 -16.78 6.36 -21.39
CA SER A 316 -16.19 7.46 -20.61
C SER A 316 -15.78 7.06 -19.20
N ALA A 317 -16.47 6.08 -18.60
CA ALA A 317 -16.16 5.56 -17.28
C ALA A 317 -16.50 4.08 -17.15
N VAL A 318 -15.89 3.41 -16.16
CA VAL A 318 -16.22 2.04 -15.78
C VAL A 318 -16.56 2.03 -14.29
N ARG A 319 -17.74 1.54 -13.96
CA ARG A 319 -18.14 1.21 -12.61
C ARG A 319 -17.64 -0.19 -12.29
N VAL A 320 -16.87 -0.30 -11.22
CA VAL A 320 -16.33 -1.55 -10.72
C VAL A 320 -17.04 -1.87 -9.42
N THR A 321 -17.62 -3.05 -9.31
CA THR A 321 -18.24 -3.54 -8.08
C THR A 321 -17.59 -4.84 -7.63
N LEU A 322 -17.03 -4.84 -6.43
CA LEU A 322 -16.40 -6.00 -5.80
C LEU A 322 -17.20 -6.37 -4.55
N VAL A 323 -17.56 -7.64 -4.42
CA VAL A 323 -18.21 -8.17 -3.21
C VAL A 323 -17.35 -9.26 -2.61
N SER A 324 -17.08 -9.18 -1.31
CA SER A 324 -16.49 -10.25 -0.50
C SER A 324 -17.50 -10.77 0.52
N THR A 325 -17.54 -12.09 0.71
CA THR A 325 -18.41 -12.75 1.69
C THR A 325 -17.56 -13.43 2.75
N THR A 326 -17.74 -13.07 4.01
CA THR A 326 -17.11 -13.72 5.16
C THR A 326 -18.15 -14.57 5.90
N ALA A 327 -17.88 -15.88 6.01
CA ALA A 327 -18.72 -16.79 6.78
C ALA A 327 -18.42 -16.65 8.28
N LYS A 328 -19.47 -16.46 9.09
CA LYS A 328 -19.35 -16.54 10.55
C LYS A 328 -19.43 -18.01 10.98
N GLN A 329 -18.43 -18.50 11.71
CA GLN A 329 -18.41 -19.87 12.20
C GLN A 329 -19.46 -20.13 13.31
N ALA A 330 -19.90 -19.09 14.04
CA ALA A 330 -20.79 -19.21 15.19
C ALA A 330 -22.29 -18.93 14.90
N SER A 331 -22.62 -18.40 13.73
CA SER A 331 -23.99 -18.06 13.31
C SER A 331 -23.99 -18.16 11.80
N GLN A 332 -24.82 -19.02 11.21
CA GLN A 332 -24.87 -19.29 9.76
C GLN A 332 -25.23 -18.06 8.88
N GLN A 333 -25.10 -16.83 9.38
CA GLN A 333 -25.27 -15.61 8.62
C GLN A 333 -23.94 -15.18 7.97
N ASN A 334 -23.89 -15.34 6.66
CA ASN A 334 -22.85 -14.76 5.81
C ASN A 334 -22.89 -13.22 5.90
N ARG A 335 -21.73 -12.59 6.13
CA ARG A 335 -21.59 -11.13 6.07
C ARG A 335 -20.96 -10.75 4.74
N GLN A 336 -21.70 -9.98 3.95
CA GLN A 336 -21.24 -9.42 2.69
C GLN A 336 -20.68 -8.01 2.88
N ARG A 337 -19.59 -7.71 2.18
CA ARG A 337 -19.04 -6.38 2.01
C ARG A 337 -18.96 -6.09 0.53
N SER A 338 -19.56 -4.99 0.11
CA SER A 338 -19.48 -4.52 -1.27
C SER A 338 -18.73 -3.20 -1.30
N LEU A 339 -17.85 -3.06 -2.28
CA LEU A 339 -17.19 -1.80 -2.64
C LEU A 339 -17.48 -1.54 -4.12
N SER A 340 -18.03 -0.36 -4.41
CA SER A 340 -18.29 0.08 -5.78
C SER A 340 -17.63 1.42 -5.99
N ASP A 341 -16.94 1.59 -7.11
CA ASP A 341 -16.29 2.83 -7.51
C ASP A 341 -16.50 3.09 -9.00
N VAL A 342 -16.52 4.37 -9.40
CA VAL A 342 -16.66 4.78 -10.81
C VAL A 342 -15.38 5.46 -11.24
N VAL A 343 -14.67 4.81 -12.16
CA VAL A 343 -13.38 5.28 -12.64
C VAL A 343 -13.55 5.86 -14.04
N HIS A 344 -13.25 7.14 -14.18
CA HIS A 344 -13.29 7.82 -15.47
C HIS A 344 -12.01 7.53 -16.26
N LEU A 345 -12.15 7.26 -17.56
CA LEU A 345 -11.01 7.13 -18.46
C LEU A 345 -10.39 8.50 -18.70
N ARG A 346 -9.06 8.61 -18.61
CA ARG A 346 -8.33 9.88 -18.78
C ARG A 346 -8.13 10.31 -20.24
N ASN A 347 -8.26 9.39 -21.18
CA ASN A 347 -7.86 9.59 -22.57
C ASN A 347 -9.03 9.48 -23.55
N HIS A 348 -10.22 9.94 -23.14
CA HIS A 348 -11.46 9.79 -23.89
C HIS A 348 -12.19 11.10 -24.12
#